data_AF-A0A965UNI2-F1
#
_entry.id   AF-A0A965UNI2-F1
#
_cell.length_a   1.000
_cell.length_b   1.000
_cell.length_c   1.000
_cell.angle_alpha   90.00
_cell.angle_beta   90.00
_cell.angle_gamma   90.00
#
_symmetry.space_group_name_H-M   'P 1'
#
loop_
_entity.id
_entity.type
_entity.pdbx_description
1 polymer ?
#
loop_
_entity_poly.entity_id
_entity_poly.type
_entity_poly.pdbx_seq_one_letter_code
_entity_poly.pdbx_strand_id
1 'polypeptide(L)'
;MVDSFWGTTNIKVAAAASAFGAKLREMDPVTCIIKEDGHRQFTFWFNISGGEEAKLEMERTWAEMKSDEESAIRYVRAALENRETLLGLMKRAEPIISIQRGGQTLLVSERASPELKRAILKKL
;
A
#
# COMPACT_ATOMS: atom_id res chain seq x y z
N MET A 1 -5.57 8.26 -34.97
CA MET A 1 -6.09 7.11 -34.20
C MET A 1 -6.24 7.61 -32.78
N VAL A 2 -7.43 7.58 -32.17
CA VAL A 2 -7.54 7.95 -30.75
C VAL A 2 -6.97 6.77 -29.98
N ASP A 3 -5.77 6.95 -29.43
CA ASP A 3 -5.18 5.95 -28.56
C ASP A 3 -6.17 5.67 -27.44
N SER A 4 -6.56 4.40 -27.34
CA SER A 4 -7.59 3.97 -26.40
C SER A 4 -6.90 3.53 -25.12
N PHE A 5 -7.38 4.05 -23.99
CA PHE A 5 -6.78 3.87 -22.67
C PHE A 5 -7.82 3.41 -21.66
N TRP A 6 -7.36 2.77 -20.59
CA TRP A 6 -8.17 2.51 -19.41
C TRP A 6 -7.44 3.00 -18.17
N GLY A 7 -8.18 3.27 -17.11
CA GLY A 7 -7.60 3.73 -15.85
C GLY A 7 -8.26 3.11 -14.64
N THR A 8 -7.55 3.15 -13.51
CA THR A 8 -8.05 2.71 -12.22
C THR A 8 -7.55 3.62 -11.10
N THR A 9 -8.39 3.84 -10.09
CA THR A 9 -8.02 4.54 -8.85
C THR A 9 -7.54 3.56 -7.77
N ASN A 10 -7.71 2.25 -7.99
CA ASN A 10 -7.31 1.23 -7.05
C ASN A 10 -5.85 0.83 -7.30
N ILE A 11 -4.95 1.24 -6.41
CA ILE A 11 -3.52 0.97 -6.52
C ILE A 11 -3.18 -0.53 -6.53
N LYS A 12 -4.00 -1.39 -5.89
CA LYS A 12 -3.79 -2.85 -5.94
C LYS A 12 -4.08 -3.40 -7.35
N VAL A 13 -5.13 -2.90 -8.01
CA VAL A 13 -5.45 -3.25 -9.40
C VAL A 13 -4.35 -2.76 -10.33
N ALA A 14 -3.91 -1.51 -10.18
CA ALA A 14 -2.81 -0.95 -10.98
C ALA A 14 -1.52 -1.77 -10.82
N ALA A 15 -1.15 -2.11 -9.59
CA ALA A 15 0.05 -2.91 -9.30
C ALA A 15 -0.03 -4.32 -9.92
N ALA A 16 -1.16 -5.00 -9.75
CA ALA A 16 -1.37 -6.32 -10.33
C ALA A 16 -1.36 -6.26 -11.87
N ALA A 17 -2.13 -5.36 -12.48
CA ALA A 17 -2.14 -5.21 -13.94
C ALA A 17 -0.73 -4.97 -14.51
N SER A 18 0.08 -4.16 -13.82
CA SER A 18 1.48 -3.91 -14.19
C SER A 18 2.33 -5.18 -14.11
N ALA A 19 2.16 -5.99 -13.05
CA ALA A 19 2.85 -7.27 -12.89
C ALA A 19 2.46 -8.29 -13.98
N PHE A 20 1.23 -8.22 -14.47
CA PHE A 20 0.71 -9.06 -15.57
C PHE A 20 0.85 -8.40 -16.96
N GLY A 21 1.78 -7.44 -17.09
CA GLY A 21 2.23 -6.94 -18.39
C GLY A 21 1.50 -5.71 -18.94
N ALA A 22 0.52 -5.15 -18.22
CA ALA A 22 -0.07 -3.86 -18.61
C ALA A 22 1.01 -2.78 -18.65
N LYS A 23 0.99 -1.96 -19.70
CA LYS A 23 1.90 -0.82 -19.85
C LYS A 23 1.18 0.45 -19.47
N LEU A 24 1.79 1.22 -18.57
CA LEU A 24 1.33 2.56 -18.26
C LEU A 24 1.33 3.40 -19.54
N ARG A 25 0.35 4.29 -19.64
CA ARG A 25 0.29 5.29 -20.70
C ARG A 25 1.54 6.16 -20.64
N GLU A 26 2.21 6.35 -21.78
CA GLU A 26 3.49 7.08 -21.82
C GLU A 26 3.33 8.56 -21.43
N MET A 27 2.27 9.19 -21.93
CA MET A 27 1.91 10.57 -21.58
C MET A 27 0.95 10.57 -20.39
N ASP A 28 1.27 11.33 -19.35
CA ASP A 28 0.45 11.45 -18.13
C ASP A 28 0.00 10.09 -17.55
N PRO A 29 0.93 9.22 -17.14
CA PRO A 29 0.62 7.86 -16.63
C PRO A 29 -0.24 7.89 -15.36
N VAL A 30 -0.27 9.01 -14.65
CA VAL A 30 -1.08 9.22 -13.46
C VAL A 30 -1.70 10.62 -13.52
N THR A 31 -3.01 10.71 -13.32
CA THR A 31 -3.68 11.99 -13.06
C THR A 31 -4.05 12.11 -11.60
N CYS A 32 -3.97 13.32 -11.04
CA CYS A 32 -4.36 13.63 -9.68
C CYS A 32 -5.47 14.69 -9.70
N ILE A 33 -6.67 14.31 -9.27
CA ILE A 33 -7.79 15.23 -9.10
C ILE A 33 -7.84 15.65 -7.64
N ILE A 34 -7.81 16.96 -7.39
CA ILE A 34 -8.04 17.54 -6.07
C ILE A 34 -9.52 17.93 -6.00
N LYS A 35 -10.26 17.30 -5.10
CA LYS A 35 -11.67 17.60 -4.85
C LYS A 35 -11.80 18.87 -4.00
N GLU A 36 -13.00 19.44 -3.96
CA GLU A 36 -13.28 20.68 -3.21
C GLU A 36 -12.98 20.58 -1.71
N ASP A 37 -13.08 19.38 -1.14
CA ASP A 37 -12.75 19.04 0.25
C ASP A 37 -11.24 18.85 0.50
N GLY A 38 -10.39 19.06 -0.51
CA GLY A 38 -8.95 18.85 -0.45
C GLY A 38 -8.50 17.40 -0.61
N HIS A 39 -9.42 16.43 -0.72
CA HIS A 39 -9.06 15.05 -0.95
C HIS A 39 -8.46 14.85 -2.35
N ARG A 40 -7.33 14.16 -2.40
CA ARG A 40 -6.64 13.80 -3.65
C ARG A 40 -7.08 12.42 -4.12
N GLN A 41 -7.53 12.33 -5.36
CA GLN A 41 -7.83 11.08 -6.04
C GLN A 41 -6.82 10.88 -7.18
N PHE A 42 -6.08 9.78 -7.13
CA PHE A 42 -5.11 9.41 -8.16
C PHE A 42 -5.73 8.36 -9.09
N THR A 43 -5.59 8.56 -10.40
CA THR A 43 -5.96 7.58 -11.42
C THR A 43 -4.73 7.18 -12.21
N PHE A 44 -4.43 5.89 -12.23
CA PHE A 44 -3.35 5.29 -13.02
C PHE A 44 -3.90 4.93 -14.40
N TRP A 45 -3.21 5.35 -15.47
CA TRP A 45 -3.63 5.16 -16.85
C TRP A 45 -2.74 4.15 -17.57
N PHE A 46 -3.37 3.24 -18.31
CA PHE A 46 -2.72 2.15 -19.03
C PHE A 46 -3.15 2.15 -20.50
N ASN A 47 -2.25 1.68 -21.34
CA ASN A 47 -2.54 1.33 -22.73
C ASN A 47 -3.47 0.09 -22.74
N ILE A 48 -4.30 -0.05 -23.78
CA ILE A 48 -5.14 -1.26 -23.95
C ILE A 48 -4.31 -2.54 -24.16
N SER A 49 -3.03 -2.42 -24.53
CA SER A 49 -2.15 -3.57 -24.70
C SER A 49 -1.75 -4.20 -23.35
N GLY A 50 -2.54 -5.20 -22.93
CA GLY A 50 -2.17 -6.14 -21.86
C GLY A 50 -2.76 -5.82 -20.48
N GLY A 51 -2.88 -6.85 -19.66
CA GLY A 51 -3.34 -6.78 -18.26
C GLY A 51 -4.83 -6.48 -18.04
N GLU A 52 -5.66 -6.49 -19.08
CA GLU A 52 -7.12 -6.38 -18.96
C GLU A 52 -7.71 -7.54 -18.15
N GLU A 53 -7.25 -8.77 -18.38
CA GLU A 53 -7.65 -9.94 -17.59
C GLU A 53 -7.30 -9.76 -16.11
N ALA A 54 -6.08 -9.28 -15.84
CA ALA A 54 -5.63 -9.03 -14.49
C ALA A 54 -6.42 -7.91 -13.81
N LYS A 55 -6.76 -6.85 -14.55
CA LYS A 55 -7.64 -5.77 -14.09
C LYS A 55 -9.01 -6.33 -13.70
N LEU A 56 -9.68 -7.01 -14.64
CA LEU A 56 -11.02 -7.56 -14.43
C LEU A 56 -11.06 -8.54 -13.26
N GLU A 57 -10.03 -9.37 -13.12
CA GLU A 57 -9.93 -10.35 -12.04
C GLU A 57 -9.66 -9.68 -10.68
N MET A 58 -8.84 -8.64 -10.63
CA MET A 58 -8.56 -7.89 -9.40
C MET A 58 -9.72 -6.97 -8.97
N GLU A 59 -10.61 -6.60 -9.88
CA GLU A 59 -11.83 -5.81 -9.57
C GLU A 59 -12.93 -6.66 -8.91
N ARG A 60 -12.87 -7.99 -9.02
CA ARG A 60 -13.81 -8.93 -8.37
C ARG A 60 -13.59 -9.01 -6.86
N THR A 61 -14.59 -9.47 -6.11
CA THR A 61 -14.35 -9.98 -4.75
C THR A 61 -13.69 -11.36 -4.79
N TRP A 62 -13.10 -11.81 -3.67
CA TRP A 62 -12.49 -13.15 -3.58
C TRP A 62 -13.43 -14.30 -3.99
N ALA A 63 -14.71 -14.18 -3.64
CA ALA A 63 -15.72 -15.19 -3.96
C ALA A 63 -16.11 -15.20 -5.44
N GLU A 64 -15.91 -14.08 -6.15
CA GLU A 64 -16.29 -13.91 -7.55
C GLU A 64 -15.12 -14.12 -8.51
N MET A 65 -13.89 -14.25 -8.00
CA MET A 65 -12.69 -14.53 -8.80
C MET A 65 -12.88 -15.81 -9.61
N LYS A 66 -12.57 -15.74 -10.90
CA LYS A 66 -12.76 -16.83 -11.88
C LYS A 66 -11.48 -17.63 -12.10
N SER A 67 -10.33 -17.08 -11.74
CA SER A 67 -9.04 -17.75 -11.80
C SER A 67 -8.98 -18.91 -10.82
N ASP A 68 -8.21 -19.94 -11.15
CA ASP A 68 -7.95 -21.07 -10.25
C ASP A 68 -7.36 -20.59 -8.91
N GLU A 69 -7.63 -21.34 -7.83
CA GLU A 69 -7.20 -21.00 -6.47
C GLU A 69 -5.69 -20.78 -6.34
N GLU A 70 -4.92 -21.54 -7.10
CA GLU A 70 -3.45 -21.54 -7.13
C GLU A 70 -2.85 -20.66 -8.24
N SER A 71 -3.69 -19.87 -8.91
CA SER A 71 -3.22 -18.97 -9.96
C SER A 71 -2.32 -17.85 -9.40
N ALA A 72 -1.32 -17.45 -10.19
CA ALA A 72 -0.38 -16.40 -9.81
C ALA A 72 -1.08 -15.09 -9.38
N ILE A 73 -2.22 -14.75 -10.00
CA ILE A 73 -2.96 -13.52 -9.69
C ILE A 73 -3.59 -13.52 -8.30
N ARG A 74 -4.03 -14.68 -7.80
CA ARG A 74 -4.54 -14.82 -6.43
C ARG A 74 -3.44 -14.61 -5.40
N TYR A 75 -2.24 -15.12 -5.66
CA TYR A 75 -1.08 -14.86 -4.80
C TYR A 75 -0.70 -13.37 -4.78
N VAL A 76 -0.72 -12.71 -5.93
CA VAL A 76 -0.49 -11.26 -6.01
C VAL A 76 -1.55 -10.50 -5.21
N ARG A 77 -2.83 -10.86 -5.35
CA ARG A 77 -3.91 -10.24 -4.56
C ARG A 77 -3.70 -10.41 -3.06
N ALA A 78 -3.45 -11.64 -2.61
CA ALA A 78 -3.23 -11.94 -1.20
C ALA A 78 -2.04 -11.15 -0.64
N ALA A 79 -0.92 -11.09 -1.38
CA ALA A 79 0.25 -10.31 -0.97
C ALA A 79 -0.06 -8.81 -0.84
N LEU A 80 -0.80 -8.23 -1.80
CA LEU A 80 -1.17 -6.81 -1.76
C LEU A 80 -2.15 -6.50 -0.61
N GLU A 81 -3.10 -7.38 -0.33
CA GLU A 81 -4.02 -7.21 0.80
C GLU A 81 -3.33 -7.36 2.15
N ASN A 82 -2.46 -8.37 2.29
CA ASN A 82 -1.65 -8.55 3.49
C ASN A 82 -0.72 -7.35 3.73
N ARG A 83 -0.14 -6.79 2.66
CA ARG A 83 0.67 -5.57 2.75
C ARG A 83 -0.11 -4.40 3.32
N GLU A 84 -1.34 -4.14 2.86
CA GLU A 84 -2.16 -3.05 3.40
C GLU A 84 -2.51 -3.28 4.88
N THR A 85 -2.83 -4.52 5.26
CA THR A 85 -3.05 -4.90 6.66
C THR A 85 -1.82 -4.64 7.52
N LEU A 86 -0.64 -5.06 7.07
CA LEU A 86 0.64 -4.86 7.77
C LEU A 86 1.00 -3.38 7.89
N LEU A 87 0.78 -2.57 6.85
CA LEU A 87 0.94 -1.12 6.92
C LEU A 87 -0.03 -0.50 7.93
N GLY A 88 -1.26 -1.00 8.01
CA GLY A 88 -2.21 -0.62 9.03
C GLY A 88 -1.70 -0.91 10.45
N LEU A 89 -1.09 -2.08 10.65
CA LEU A 89 -0.47 -2.45 11.93
C LEU A 89 0.72 -1.54 12.25
N MET A 90 1.60 -1.26 11.28
CA MET A 90 2.74 -0.35 11.46
C MET A 90 2.30 1.05 11.88
N LYS A 91 1.24 1.59 11.29
CA LYS A 91 0.70 2.92 11.66
C LYS A 91 0.13 2.96 13.09
N ARG A 92 -0.31 1.81 13.62
CA ARG A 92 -0.86 1.70 14.98
C ARG A 92 0.19 1.33 16.03
N ALA A 93 1.34 0.82 15.61
CA ALA A 93 2.40 0.42 16.51
C ALA A 93 2.82 1.59 17.40
N GLU A 94 2.92 1.34 18.71
CA GLU A 94 3.35 2.35 19.66
C GLU A 94 4.84 2.65 19.42
N PRO A 95 5.23 3.92 19.18
CA PRO A 95 6.62 4.25 18.96
C PRO A 95 7.46 3.99 20.20
N ILE A 96 8.63 3.37 20.01
CA ILE A 96 9.61 3.11 21.06
C ILE A 96 10.87 3.91 20.77
N ILE A 97 11.33 4.69 21.75
CA ILE A 97 12.56 5.46 21.72
C ILE A 97 13.70 4.58 22.25
N SER A 98 14.79 4.51 21.49
CA SER A 98 16.04 3.90 21.93
C SER A 98 16.99 4.98 22.48
N ILE A 99 17.37 4.86 23.75
CA ILE A 99 18.27 5.78 24.45
C ILE A 99 19.56 5.03 24.78
N GLN A 100 20.71 5.54 24.32
CA GLN A 100 22.01 5.00 24.65
C GLN A 100 22.74 5.89 25.67
N ARG A 101 23.22 5.30 26.77
CA ARG A 101 23.99 6.02 27.80
C ARG A 101 24.98 5.07 28.48
N GLY A 102 26.25 5.46 28.55
CA GLY A 102 27.28 4.68 29.26
C GLY A 102 27.46 3.23 28.77
N GLY A 103 27.21 2.96 27.49
CA GLY A 103 27.26 1.61 26.92
C GLY A 103 25.99 0.77 27.09
N GLN A 104 24.98 1.26 27.80
CA GLN A 104 23.68 0.61 27.93
C GLN A 104 22.67 1.18 26.93
N THR A 105 21.78 0.32 26.41
CA THR A 105 20.66 0.70 25.54
C THR A 105 19.34 0.48 26.29
N LEU A 106 18.52 1.52 26.31
CA LEU A 106 17.22 1.54 26.96
C LEU A 106 16.12 1.75 25.92
N LEU A 107 15.07 0.93 25.96
CA LEU A 107 13.89 1.05 25.11
C LEU A 107 12.72 1.59 25.93
N VAL A 108 12.20 2.75 25.58
CA VAL A 108 11.09 3.41 26.29
C VAL A 108 10.01 3.81 25.29
N SER A 109 8.74 3.51 25.58
CA SER A 109 7.65 4.05 24.77
C SER A 109 7.74 5.58 24.68
N GLU A 110 7.53 6.12 23.48
CA GLU A 110 7.40 7.57 23.27
C GLU A 110 6.25 8.16 24.09
N ARG A 111 5.20 7.38 24.31
CA ARG A 111 4.00 7.77 25.06
C ARG A 111 4.09 7.47 26.55
N ALA A 112 5.21 6.93 27.04
CA ALA A 112 5.42 6.72 28.47
C ALA A 112 5.27 8.04 29.24
N SER A 113 4.67 7.98 30.44
CA SER A 113 4.49 9.16 31.28
C SER A 113 5.84 9.82 31.63
N PRO A 114 5.88 11.15 31.83
CA PRO A 114 7.10 11.83 32.25
C PRO A 114 7.73 11.23 33.52
N GLU A 115 6.89 10.78 34.45
CA GLU A 115 7.32 10.15 35.70
C GLU A 115 8.03 8.82 35.43
N LEU A 116 7.46 7.99 34.56
CA LEU A 116 8.06 6.71 34.16
C LEU A 116 9.38 6.94 33.41
N LYS A 117 9.41 7.90 32.47
CA LYS A 117 10.65 8.28 31.76
C LYS A 117 11.75 8.71 32.73
N ARG A 118 11.42 9.58 33.70
CA ARG A 118 12.38 10.02 34.74
C ARG A 118 12.82 8.87 35.65
N ALA A 119 11.91 7.99 36.04
CA ALA A 119 12.23 6.85 36.90
C ALA A 119 13.19 5.88 36.21
N ILE A 120 12.99 5.62 34.92
CA ILE A 120 13.87 4.76 34.14
C ILE A 120 15.23 5.43 33.93
N LEU A 121 15.27 6.73 33.58
CA LEU A 121 16.53 7.47 33.39
C LEU A 121 17.39 7.57 34.66
N LYS A 122 16.78 7.50 35.85
CA LYS A 122 17.52 7.47 37.14
C LYS A 122 18.21 6.13 37.41
N LYS A 123 17.85 5.06 36.70
CA LYS A 123 18.45 3.73 36.84
C LYS A 123 19.60 3.48 35.85
N LEU A 124 19.87 4.44 34.96
CA LEU A 124 21.05 4.52 34.11
C LEU A 124 22.16 5.30 34.83
#